data_AF-A0A7S4VLP3-F1
#
_entry.id   AF-A0A7S4VLP3-F1
#
_cell.length_a   1.000
_cell.length_b   1.000
_cell.length_c   1.000
_cell.angle_alpha   90.00
_cell.angle_beta   90.00
_cell.angle_gamma   90.00
#
_symmetry.space_group_name_H-M   'P 1'
#
loop_
_entity.id
_entity.type
_entity.pdbx_description
1 polymer ?
#
loop_
_entity_poly.entity_id
_entity_poly.type
_entity_poly.pdbx_seq_one_letter_code
_entity_poly.pdbx_strand_id
1 'polypeptide(L)'
;LIGCLADGINWECRFCDVPDWNVTCPASTTKPASVRTLTTTRSTSTATTTTPTTTAASTLPPLSCHGLLPDVVRNCSASGCKVLARGMTGRTCSDYCMASGLACAGAWEDMEDDCNVKATLACDENYAGTSDLICECTAITWPTPAPTTSVTTTTVNFAWVYHPGLHCFNGQGVDGIPGRSPMPAPLTLDACFAACEAEPHCQGVSVVHGSSPGACFLSTSLAIDECSRAASSYNFWERVAQAETTTPAATTAATTTTTTATRTTTTKSTTTRSTTTTTTRTSMA
;
A
#
# COMPACT_ATOMS: atom_id res chain seq x y z
N LEU A 1 9.77 -16.50 27.41
CA LEU A 1 10.01 -15.36 26.50
C LEU A 1 9.53 -14.14 27.25
N ILE A 2 10.44 -13.24 27.62
CA ILE A 2 10.09 -11.91 28.13
C ILE A 2 10.15 -10.99 26.92
N GLY A 3 9.02 -10.38 26.59
CA GLY A 3 8.82 -9.61 25.37
C GLY A 3 7.43 -9.85 24.80
N CYS A 4 6.58 -8.84 24.92
CA CYS A 4 5.21 -8.72 24.40
C CYS A 4 4.18 -9.72 24.97
N LEU A 5 3.04 -9.21 25.44
CA LEU A 5 1.86 -9.97 25.92
C LEU A 5 1.98 -10.70 27.29
N ALA A 6 2.49 -10.06 28.35
CA ALA A 6 2.44 -10.68 29.69
C ALA A 6 1.02 -10.66 30.32
N ASP A 7 0.18 -9.72 29.89
CA ASP A 7 -1.11 -9.39 30.52
C ASP A 7 -2.26 -9.28 29.49
N GLY A 8 -2.00 -9.57 28.21
CA GLY A 8 -3.02 -9.80 27.18
C GLY A 8 -3.85 -8.60 26.74
N ILE A 9 -3.56 -7.38 27.24
CA ILE A 9 -4.40 -6.19 26.99
C ILE A 9 -3.62 -4.98 26.47
N ASN A 10 -2.33 -4.79 26.82
CA ASN A 10 -1.56 -3.60 26.42
C ASN A 10 -0.27 -3.95 25.65
N TRP A 11 0.04 -3.17 24.60
CA TRP A 11 1.22 -3.35 23.73
C TRP A 11 2.45 -2.56 24.20
N GLU A 12 2.29 -1.71 25.21
CA GLU A 12 3.32 -0.83 25.74
C GLU A 12 3.98 -1.39 27.01
N CYS A 13 4.63 -2.55 26.90
CA CYS A 13 5.54 -3.05 27.95
C CYS A 13 6.93 -3.25 27.36
N ARG A 14 7.60 -2.14 27.05
CA ARG A 14 9.01 -2.11 26.65
C ARG A 14 9.75 -0.97 27.35
N PHE A 15 9.87 -1.05 28.66
CA PHE A 15 11.05 -0.54 29.37
C PHE A 15 11.28 -1.44 30.57
N CYS A 16 12.35 -2.23 30.58
CA CYS A 16 13.05 -2.61 31.81
C CYS A 16 14.49 -2.23 31.50
N ASP A 17 14.80 -0.95 31.69
CA ASP A 17 16.15 -0.35 31.81
C ASP A 17 16.02 1.18 31.74
N VAL A 18 15.37 1.77 32.74
CA VAL A 18 15.50 3.20 33.09
C VAL A 18 15.64 3.26 34.61
N PRO A 19 16.62 4.00 35.17
CA PRO A 19 17.08 3.79 36.53
C PRO A 19 16.16 4.33 37.65
N ASP A 20 14.95 4.83 37.37
CA ASP A 20 14.17 5.57 38.37
C ASP A 20 12.85 4.91 38.80
N TRP A 21 12.50 3.72 38.32
CA TRP A 21 11.35 2.98 38.83
C TRP A 21 11.69 1.53 39.19
N ASN A 22 11.74 1.27 40.48
CA ASN A 22 12.06 -0.04 41.07
C ASN A 22 10.81 -0.95 41.04
N VAL A 23 10.64 -1.71 39.96
CA VAL A 23 9.68 -2.82 39.92
C VAL A 23 10.41 -4.12 39.55
N THR A 24 10.35 -5.11 40.44
CA THR A 24 11.08 -6.38 40.32
C THR A 24 10.25 -7.44 39.58
N CYS A 25 10.84 -8.12 38.58
CA CYS A 25 10.17 -9.20 37.85
C CYS A 25 10.13 -10.53 38.65
N PRO A 26 9.08 -11.37 38.50
CA PRO A 26 8.96 -12.67 39.17
C PRO A 26 9.85 -13.77 38.54
N ALA A 27 10.45 -14.61 39.39
CA ALA A 27 11.59 -15.48 39.08
C ALA A 27 11.28 -16.83 38.38
N SER A 28 10.13 -17.02 37.76
CA SER A 28 9.70 -18.38 37.34
C SER A 28 9.24 -18.46 35.89
N THR A 29 10.17 -18.49 34.94
CA THR A 29 9.99 -19.23 33.67
C THR A 29 11.32 -19.71 33.11
N THR A 30 11.65 -20.98 33.38
CA THR A 30 12.81 -21.68 32.84
C THR A 30 12.58 -22.08 31.37
N LYS A 31 13.62 -21.91 30.56
CA LYS A 31 13.73 -22.29 29.14
C LYS A 31 13.37 -23.78 28.90
N PRO A 32 12.47 -24.14 27.96
CA PRO A 32 12.36 -25.53 27.56
C PRO A 32 13.55 -25.93 26.69
N ALA A 33 14.21 -27.01 27.13
CA ALA A 33 15.31 -27.67 26.45
C ALA A 33 14.81 -28.60 25.33
N SER A 34 15.70 -28.83 24.37
CA SER A 34 15.66 -29.88 23.34
C SER A 34 15.59 -31.30 23.94
N VAL A 35 15.40 -32.30 23.06
CA VAL A 35 15.33 -33.78 23.24
C VAL A 35 13.85 -34.26 23.20
N ARG A 36 13.41 -35.21 22.36
CA ARG A 36 14.01 -36.51 22.02
C ARG A 36 13.43 -37.12 20.74
N THR A 37 14.29 -37.87 20.06
CA THR A 37 14.08 -38.81 18.97
C THR A 37 13.10 -39.94 19.34
N LEU A 38 12.18 -40.26 18.42
CA LEU A 38 11.37 -41.48 18.44
C LEU A 38 11.70 -42.33 17.21
N THR A 39 12.39 -43.43 17.47
CA THR A 39 12.52 -44.61 16.61
C THR A 39 11.17 -45.31 16.54
N THR A 40 10.72 -45.81 15.38
CA THR A 40 10.03 -47.12 15.22
C THR A 40 9.65 -47.43 13.76
N THR A 41 10.18 -48.59 13.32
CA THR A 41 9.79 -49.53 12.26
C THR A 41 9.61 -49.09 10.79
N ARG A 42 10.61 -49.53 10.02
CA ARG A 42 10.62 -49.77 8.58
C ARG A 42 9.65 -50.90 8.22
N SER A 43 8.61 -50.57 7.45
CA SER A 43 7.79 -51.54 6.71
C SER A 43 8.24 -51.58 5.26
N THR A 44 8.78 -52.72 4.84
CA THR A 44 9.01 -53.10 3.44
C THR A 44 7.67 -53.28 2.74
N SER A 45 7.40 -52.46 1.72
CA SER A 45 6.40 -52.73 0.70
C SER A 45 7.02 -52.61 -0.69
N THR A 46 6.71 -53.59 -1.50
CA THR A 46 7.31 -54.02 -2.75
C THR A 46 7.15 -52.99 -3.84
N ALA A 47 8.23 -52.73 -4.58
CA ALA A 47 8.23 -51.90 -5.77
C ALA A 47 7.31 -52.50 -6.85
N THR A 48 6.33 -51.72 -7.31
CA THR A 48 5.63 -51.99 -8.57
C THR A 48 5.96 -50.86 -9.53
N THR A 49 6.77 -51.20 -10.52
CA THR A 49 7.14 -50.36 -11.66
C THR A 49 5.89 -49.88 -12.39
N THR A 50 5.59 -48.59 -12.28
CA THR A 50 4.75 -47.89 -13.24
C THR A 50 5.47 -46.61 -13.67
N THR A 51 5.47 -46.43 -14.98
CA THR A 51 6.11 -45.41 -15.81
C THR A 51 5.84 -43.98 -15.30
N PRO A 52 6.81 -43.05 -15.31
CA PRO A 52 6.51 -41.65 -15.10
C PRO A 52 5.89 -41.07 -16.38
N THR A 53 4.56 -41.08 -16.45
CA THR A 53 3.84 -40.21 -17.38
C THR A 53 3.88 -38.81 -16.81
N THR A 54 4.48 -37.90 -17.59
CA THR A 54 4.64 -36.46 -17.37
C THR A 54 3.45 -35.86 -16.62
N THR A 55 3.71 -35.42 -15.38
CA THR A 55 2.76 -34.69 -14.54
C THR A 55 2.37 -33.39 -15.22
N ALA A 56 1.10 -33.30 -15.61
CA ALA A 56 0.47 -32.09 -16.09
C ALA A 56 0.52 -31.01 -15.00
N ALA A 57 0.85 -29.78 -15.42
CA ALA A 57 0.67 -28.59 -14.63
C ALA A 57 -0.78 -28.52 -14.13
N SER A 58 -0.96 -28.15 -12.86
CA SER A 58 -2.27 -27.84 -12.29
C SER A 58 -2.74 -26.51 -12.89
N THR A 59 -3.41 -26.57 -14.04
CA THR A 59 -4.07 -25.43 -14.67
C THR A 59 -5.41 -25.21 -13.95
N LEU A 60 -5.58 -24.05 -13.31
CA LEU A 60 -6.89 -23.61 -12.81
C LEU A 60 -7.92 -23.64 -13.96
N PRO A 61 -9.20 -23.97 -13.69
CA PRO A 61 -10.22 -23.97 -14.74
C PRO A 61 -10.30 -22.58 -15.39
N PRO A 62 -10.42 -22.50 -16.74
CA PRO A 62 -10.52 -21.22 -17.42
C PRO A 62 -11.74 -20.47 -16.93
N LEU A 63 -11.57 -19.17 -16.64
CA LEU A 63 -12.64 -18.30 -16.16
C LEU A 63 -13.79 -18.28 -17.18
N SER A 64 -15.00 -18.63 -16.73
CA SER A 64 -16.23 -18.51 -17.52
C SER A 64 -17.07 -17.36 -16.96
N CYS A 65 -17.26 -16.32 -17.75
CA CYS A 65 -18.03 -15.14 -17.38
C CYS A 65 -19.51 -15.20 -17.81
N HIS A 66 -19.96 -16.34 -18.31
CA HIS A 66 -21.37 -16.55 -18.67
C HIS A 66 -22.29 -16.32 -17.47
N GLY A 67 -23.19 -15.34 -17.61
CA GLY A 67 -24.14 -14.97 -16.56
C GLY A 67 -23.55 -14.17 -15.39
N LEU A 68 -22.25 -13.82 -15.44
CA LEU A 68 -21.60 -12.95 -14.44
C LEU A 68 -21.64 -11.48 -14.84
N LEU A 69 -21.54 -11.19 -16.14
CA LEU A 69 -21.57 -9.83 -16.67
C LEU A 69 -23.03 -9.38 -16.91
N PRO A 70 -23.45 -8.20 -16.40
CA PRO A 70 -24.78 -7.65 -16.62
C PRO A 70 -24.88 -7.04 -18.03
N ASP A 71 -26.09 -6.71 -18.48
CA ASP A 71 -26.26 -5.85 -19.66
C ASP A 71 -25.57 -6.38 -20.94
N VAL A 72 -25.50 -7.71 -21.10
CA VAL A 72 -24.87 -8.34 -22.27
C VAL A 72 -25.85 -8.39 -23.43
N VAL A 73 -25.55 -7.67 -24.50
CA VAL A 73 -26.24 -7.78 -25.80
C VAL A 73 -25.83 -9.08 -26.49
N ARG A 74 -24.51 -9.33 -26.51
CA ARG A 74 -23.91 -10.47 -27.18
C ARG A 74 -22.60 -10.89 -26.54
N ASN A 75 -22.36 -12.20 -26.48
CA ASN A 75 -21.07 -12.75 -26.09
C ASN A 75 -20.13 -12.72 -27.31
N CYS A 76 -19.02 -11.99 -27.19
CA CYS A 76 -17.98 -11.85 -28.21
C CYS A 76 -16.80 -12.81 -28.01
N SER A 77 -16.89 -13.71 -27.03
CA SER A 77 -15.90 -14.76 -26.72
C SER A 77 -16.59 -16.02 -26.21
N ALA A 78 -15.93 -17.17 -26.41
CA ALA A 78 -16.41 -18.46 -25.90
C ALA A 78 -16.32 -18.59 -24.36
N SER A 79 -15.52 -17.76 -23.68
CA SER A 79 -15.52 -17.65 -22.21
C SER A 79 -16.67 -16.79 -21.69
N GLY A 80 -17.27 -15.97 -22.57
CA GLY A 80 -18.26 -14.96 -22.20
C GLY A 80 -17.67 -13.76 -21.49
N CYS A 81 -16.34 -13.63 -21.42
CA CYS A 81 -15.66 -12.54 -20.73
C CYS A 81 -15.41 -11.32 -21.62
N LYS A 82 -15.37 -11.51 -22.95
CA LYS A 82 -15.54 -10.45 -23.95
C LYS A 82 -17.01 -10.39 -24.38
N VAL A 83 -17.65 -9.25 -24.21
CA VAL A 83 -19.08 -9.03 -24.48
C VAL A 83 -19.32 -7.69 -25.13
N LEU A 84 -20.39 -7.60 -25.90
CA LEU A 84 -21.00 -6.33 -26.30
C LEU A 84 -21.94 -5.90 -25.18
N ALA A 85 -21.53 -4.90 -24.41
CA ALA A 85 -22.24 -4.40 -23.25
C ALA A 85 -23.14 -3.22 -23.64
N ARG A 86 -24.43 -3.25 -23.27
CA ARG A 86 -25.35 -2.12 -23.46
C ARG A 86 -25.23 -1.10 -22.33
N GLY A 87 -25.76 0.10 -22.58
CA GLY A 87 -25.87 1.13 -21.54
C GLY A 87 -24.52 1.78 -21.23
N MET A 88 -23.61 1.79 -22.20
CA MET A 88 -22.26 2.31 -22.06
C MET A 88 -22.15 3.82 -22.30
N THR A 89 -23.28 4.51 -22.52
CA THR A 89 -23.30 5.97 -22.65
C THR A 89 -22.76 6.64 -21.38
N GLY A 90 -21.56 7.21 -21.48
CA GLY A 90 -20.90 7.87 -20.35
C GLY A 90 -20.30 6.89 -19.34
N ARG A 91 -20.17 5.60 -19.66
CA ARG A 91 -19.57 4.57 -18.81
C ARG A 91 -18.35 3.96 -19.47
N THR A 92 -17.38 3.56 -18.67
CA THR A 92 -16.14 2.94 -19.13
C THR A 92 -16.21 1.41 -19.01
N CYS A 93 -15.39 0.69 -19.78
CA CYS A 93 -15.29 -0.76 -19.62
C CYS A 93 -14.70 -1.17 -18.25
N SER A 94 -13.87 -0.31 -17.64
CA SER A 94 -13.44 -0.47 -16.24
C SER A 94 -14.64 -0.49 -15.29
N ASP A 95 -15.53 0.52 -15.36
CA ASP A 95 -16.71 0.59 -14.50
C ASP A 95 -17.66 -0.59 -14.73
N TYR A 96 -17.80 -1.00 -15.99
CA TYR A 96 -18.63 -2.15 -16.36
C TYR A 96 -18.11 -3.46 -15.75
N CYS A 97 -16.82 -3.78 -15.94
CA CYS A 97 -16.23 -5.00 -15.39
C CYS A 97 -16.18 -4.99 -13.85
N MET A 98 -15.90 -3.83 -13.24
CA MET A 98 -15.84 -3.68 -11.79
C MET A 98 -17.19 -3.94 -11.11
N ALA A 99 -18.32 -3.65 -11.77
CA ALA A 99 -19.65 -3.97 -11.25
C ALA A 99 -19.84 -5.47 -10.98
N SER A 100 -19.10 -6.34 -11.68
CA SER A 100 -19.07 -7.79 -11.48
C SER A 100 -17.84 -8.27 -10.70
N GLY A 101 -17.05 -7.37 -10.11
CA GLY A 101 -15.82 -7.71 -9.37
C GLY A 101 -14.69 -8.20 -10.27
N LEU A 102 -14.69 -7.80 -11.55
CA LEU A 102 -13.69 -8.16 -12.56
C LEU A 102 -12.87 -6.92 -12.97
N ALA A 103 -11.67 -7.13 -13.51
CA ALA A 103 -10.85 -6.07 -14.10
C ALA A 103 -11.10 -5.98 -15.60
N CYS A 104 -10.98 -4.78 -16.19
CA CYS A 104 -10.97 -4.64 -17.64
C CYS A 104 -9.62 -5.10 -18.20
N ALA A 105 -9.65 -6.07 -19.12
CA ALA A 105 -8.52 -6.53 -19.91
C ALA A 105 -8.40 -5.78 -21.25
N GLY A 106 -9.52 -5.27 -21.77
CA GLY A 106 -9.54 -4.46 -22.97
C GLY A 106 -10.91 -3.86 -23.27
N ALA A 107 -10.91 -2.79 -24.08
CA ALA A 107 -12.09 -2.02 -24.42
C ALA A 107 -12.06 -1.62 -25.90
N TRP A 108 -13.20 -1.73 -26.59
CA TRP A 108 -13.33 -1.37 -28.00
C TRP A 108 -14.72 -0.83 -28.31
N GLU A 109 -14.78 0.09 -29.27
CA GLU A 109 -16.02 0.47 -29.94
C GLU A 109 -16.39 -0.60 -30.97
N ASP A 110 -17.68 -0.90 -31.07
CA ASP A 110 -18.24 -1.84 -32.04
C ASP A 110 -18.54 -1.16 -33.40
N MET A 111 -18.62 -1.94 -34.49
CA MET A 111 -19.02 -1.44 -35.81
C MET A 111 -20.54 -1.42 -36.04
N GLU A 112 -21.25 -2.52 -35.77
CA GLU A 112 -22.67 -2.75 -36.14
C GLU A 112 -23.40 -3.79 -35.23
N ASP A 113 -23.27 -3.68 -33.90
CA ASP A 113 -23.78 -4.63 -32.90
C ASP A 113 -23.28 -6.09 -33.09
N ASP A 114 -22.10 -6.28 -33.68
CA ASP A 114 -21.67 -7.56 -34.25
C ASP A 114 -20.35 -8.10 -33.66
N CYS A 115 -19.85 -7.49 -32.60
CA CYS A 115 -18.57 -7.78 -31.95
C CYS A 115 -17.33 -7.45 -32.80
N ASN A 116 -17.48 -6.74 -33.92
CA ASN A 116 -16.35 -6.29 -34.74
C ASN A 116 -15.84 -4.93 -34.25
N VAL A 117 -14.52 -4.85 -34.08
CA VAL A 117 -13.86 -3.68 -33.50
C VAL A 117 -13.79 -2.54 -34.53
N LYS A 118 -14.48 -1.44 -34.23
CA LYS A 118 -14.37 -0.16 -34.96
C LYS A 118 -13.19 0.67 -34.50
N ALA A 119 -12.97 0.75 -33.20
CA ALA A 119 -11.86 1.48 -32.58
C ALA A 119 -11.42 0.80 -31.28
N THR A 120 -10.12 0.89 -30.96
CA THR A 120 -9.57 0.44 -29.67
C THR A 120 -9.57 1.59 -28.68
N LEU A 121 -9.97 1.32 -27.45
CA LEU A 121 -10.08 2.27 -26.36
C LEU A 121 -9.19 1.85 -25.19
N ALA A 122 -8.78 2.79 -24.34
CA ALA A 122 -8.31 2.44 -23.01
C ALA A 122 -9.49 1.99 -22.12
N CYS A 123 -9.24 1.18 -21.11
CA CYS A 123 -10.29 0.65 -20.24
C CYS A 123 -11.07 1.73 -19.47
N ASP A 124 -10.40 2.83 -19.13
CA ASP A 124 -10.97 4.01 -18.44
C ASP A 124 -11.44 5.11 -19.43
N GLU A 125 -11.39 4.82 -20.72
CA GLU A 125 -11.83 5.76 -21.75
C GLU A 125 -13.32 5.56 -22.04
N ASN A 126 -14.04 6.68 -22.14
CA ASN A 126 -15.42 6.70 -22.60
C ASN A 126 -15.46 7.15 -24.07
N TYR A 127 -16.23 6.44 -24.90
CA TYR A 127 -16.45 6.83 -26.29
C TYR A 127 -17.77 7.62 -26.41
N ALA A 128 -17.69 8.90 -26.73
CA ALA A 128 -18.86 9.77 -26.75
C ALA A 128 -19.80 9.45 -27.91
N GLY A 129 -21.09 9.31 -27.61
CA GLY A 129 -22.14 9.11 -28.62
C GLY A 129 -22.46 7.64 -28.96
N THR A 130 -21.82 6.68 -28.28
CA THR A 130 -22.19 5.27 -28.36
C THR A 130 -23.10 4.84 -27.21
N SER A 131 -23.91 3.81 -27.45
CA SER A 131 -24.78 3.16 -26.47
C SER A 131 -24.19 1.90 -25.85
N ASP A 132 -23.13 1.39 -26.46
CA ASP A 132 -22.62 0.05 -26.24
C ASP A 132 -21.13 0.02 -26.57
N LEU A 133 -20.41 -0.87 -25.87
CA LEU A 133 -18.98 -1.07 -26.06
C LEU A 133 -18.67 -2.55 -25.97
N ILE A 134 -17.65 -2.99 -26.70
CA ILE A 134 -17.07 -4.30 -26.51
C ILE A 134 -16.12 -4.21 -25.32
N CYS A 135 -16.48 -4.84 -24.21
CA CYS A 135 -15.63 -4.93 -23.03
C CYS A 135 -15.12 -6.36 -22.85
N GLU A 136 -13.82 -6.51 -22.64
CA GLU A 136 -13.21 -7.76 -22.19
C GLU A 136 -12.85 -7.63 -20.72
N CYS A 137 -13.52 -8.42 -19.90
CA CYS A 137 -13.25 -8.51 -18.48
C CYS A 137 -12.35 -9.71 -18.20
N THR A 138 -11.53 -9.61 -17.18
CA THR A 138 -10.74 -10.71 -16.63
C THR A 138 -10.97 -10.77 -15.14
N ALA A 139 -10.72 -11.93 -14.53
CA ALA A 139 -10.57 -11.96 -13.08
C ALA A 139 -9.55 -10.89 -12.69
N ILE A 140 -9.78 -10.22 -11.57
CA ILE A 140 -8.74 -9.37 -10.98
C ILE A 140 -7.58 -10.32 -10.66
N THR A 141 -6.66 -10.45 -11.61
CA THR A 141 -5.40 -11.13 -11.39
C THR A 141 -4.59 -10.13 -10.62
N TRP A 142 -4.79 -10.12 -9.30
CA TRP A 142 -3.68 -9.89 -8.40
C TRP A 142 -2.53 -10.68 -9.02
N PRO A 143 -1.43 -10.03 -9.46
CA PRO A 143 -0.33 -10.75 -10.07
C PRO A 143 0.08 -11.79 -9.06
N THR A 144 -0.39 -13.02 -9.28
CA THR A 144 0.10 -14.18 -8.57
C THR A 144 1.50 -14.25 -9.14
N PRO A 145 2.55 -13.94 -8.36
CA PRO A 145 3.89 -14.04 -8.89
C PRO A 145 3.99 -15.44 -9.50
N ALA A 146 4.49 -15.51 -10.73
CA ALA A 146 4.77 -16.78 -11.42
C ALA A 146 5.43 -17.76 -10.43
N PRO A 147 5.37 -19.10 -10.62
CA PRO A 147 6.14 -20.04 -9.82
C PRO A 147 7.64 -19.70 -9.98
N THR A 148 8.07 -18.76 -9.16
CA THR A 148 9.38 -18.18 -9.14
C THR A 148 10.11 -19.10 -8.20
N THR A 149 11.09 -19.78 -8.77
CA THR A 149 12.14 -20.47 -8.04
C THR A 149 12.44 -19.70 -6.76
N SER A 150 12.05 -20.30 -5.62
CA SER A 150 12.41 -19.92 -4.25
C SER A 150 12.94 -18.48 -4.10
N VAL A 151 12.10 -17.47 -4.26
CA VAL A 151 12.49 -16.14 -3.75
C VAL A 151 12.41 -16.25 -2.25
N THR A 152 13.55 -16.03 -1.59
CA THR A 152 13.61 -15.84 -0.15
C THR A 152 12.63 -14.72 0.22
N THR A 153 11.48 -15.09 0.78
CA THR A 153 10.54 -14.17 1.39
C THR A 153 11.26 -13.52 2.57
N THR A 154 11.94 -12.41 2.30
CA THR A 154 12.45 -11.56 3.37
C THR A 154 11.21 -10.95 3.99
N THR A 155 10.93 -11.31 5.24
CA THR A 155 9.93 -10.64 6.07
C THR A 155 10.37 -9.19 6.20
N VAL A 156 9.94 -8.34 5.26
CA VAL A 156 10.14 -6.91 5.35
C VAL A 156 9.16 -6.41 6.40
N ASN A 157 9.71 -5.97 7.53
CA ASN A 157 8.90 -5.28 8.52
C ASN A 157 8.39 -3.98 7.88
N PHE A 158 7.10 -3.69 8.01
CA PHE A 158 6.54 -2.43 7.54
C PHE A 158 6.48 -1.44 8.71
N ALA A 159 6.70 -0.17 8.42
CA ALA A 159 6.52 0.93 9.36
C ALA A 159 5.49 1.91 8.82
N TRP A 160 4.84 2.60 9.76
CA TRP A 160 3.91 3.67 9.48
C TRP A 160 4.61 5.01 9.68
N VAL A 161 4.71 5.81 8.62
CA VAL A 161 5.18 7.20 8.68
C VAL A 161 3.96 8.09 8.82
N TYR A 162 3.91 8.85 9.91
CA TYR A 162 2.79 9.74 10.23
C TYR A 162 2.97 11.13 9.64
N HIS A 163 1.96 11.60 8.92
CA HIS A 163 1.89 12.91 8.28
C HIS A 163 0.71 13.72 8.88
N PRO A 164 0.95 14.52 9.93
CA PRO A 164 -0.12 15.24 10.64
C PRO A 164 -0.74 16.34 9.79
N GLY A 165 -2.08 16.46 9.84
CA GLY A 165 -2.82 17.51 9.14
C GLY A 165 -2.83 17.39 7.62
N LEU A 166 -2.32 16.27 7.08
CA LEU A 166 -2.28 16.00 5.65
C LEU A 166 -3.56 15.28 5.22
N HIS A 167 -4.24 15.83 4.22
CA HIS A 167 -5.43 15.23 3.63
C HIS A 167 -5.14 14.78 2.21
N CYS A 168 -4.80 13.51 2.09
CA CYS A 168 -4.69 12.82 0.82
C CYS A 168 -6.03 12.14 0.49
N PHE A 169 -6.57 12.39 -0.70
CA PHE A 169 -7.80 11.75 -1.20
C PHE A 169 -7.76 11.58 -2.72
N ASN A 170 -8.74 10.86 -3.29
CA ASN A 170 -8.79 10.56 -4.72
C ASN A 170 -8.63 11.83 -5.58
N GLY A 171 -7.58 11.86 -6.41
CA GLY A 171 -7.23 13.01 -7.26
C GLY A 171 -6.45 14.13 -6.54
N GLN A 172 -6.04 13.94 -5.29
CA GLN A 172 -5.18 14.84 -4.51
C GLN A 172 -4.17 14.01 -3.70
N GLY A 173 -3.11 13.60 -4.39
CA GLY A 173 -1.96 12.89 -3.83
C GLY A 173 -2.15 11.39 -3.59
N VAL A 174 -3.35 10.83 -3.73
CA VAL A 174 -3.59 9.38 -3.66
C VAL A 174 -4.76 8.99 -4.56
N ASP A 175 -4.79 7.72 -4.98
CA ASP A 175 -5.97 7.05 -5.52
C ASP A 175 -6.54 6.10 -4.47
N GLY A 176 -7.86 6.12 -4.28
CA GLY A 176 -8.53 5.19 -3.36
C GLY A 176 -8.55 3.77 -3.92
N ILE A 177 -8.46 2.75 -3.06
CA ILE A 177 -8.56 1.35 -3.49
C ILE A 177 -10.00 1.06 -3.97
N PRO A 178 -10.22 0.73 -5.26
CA PRO A 178 -11.55 0.48 -5.80
C PRO A 178 -12.30 -0.62 -5.03
N GLY A 179 -13.56 -0.37 -4.67
CA GLY A 179 -14.41 -1.31 -3.95
C GLY A 179 -14.02 -1.58 -2.48
N ARG A 180 -12.95 -0.95 -1.98
CA ARG A 180 -12.47 -1.11 -0.58
C ARG A 180 -12.29 0.20 0.18
N SER A 181 -12.15 1.32 -0.53
CA SER A 181 -12.00 2.66 0.04
C SER A 181 -13.16 3.55 -0.42
N PRO A 182 -13.85 4.26 0.50
CA PRO A 182 -13.72 4.20 1.96
C PRO A 182 -14.18 2.86 2.55
N MET A 183 -13.70 2.54 3.75
CA MET A 183 -14.20 1.39 4.51
C MET A 183 -15.69 1.58 4.85
N PRO A 184 -16.52 0.52 4.80
CA PRO A 184 -17.97 0.62 4.93
C PRO A 184 -18.44 0.96 6.36
N ALA A 185 -17.58 0.79 7.36
CA ALA A 185 -17.87 1.11 8.76
C ALA A 185 -16.72 1.94 9.36
N PRO A 186 -17.00 2.81 10.34
CA PRO A 186 -15.96 3.53 11.05
C PRO A 186 -15.09 2.54 11.83
N LEU A 187 -13.78 2.68 11.71
CA LEU A 187 -12.78 1.80 12.30
C LEU A 187 -11.94 2.55 13.33
N THR A 188 -11.41 1.82 14.31
CA THR A 188 -10.29 2.32 15.11
C THR A 188 -9.05 2.48 14.22
N LEU A 189 -8.08 3.26 14.66
CA LEU A 189 -6.83 3.46 13.91
C LEU A 189 -6.13 2.12 13.62
N ASP A 190 -6.02 1.24 14.62
CA ASP A 190 -5.40 -0.08 14.46
C ASP A 190 -6.16 -0.97 13.49
N ALA A 191 -7.49 -0.92 13.50
CA ALA A 191 -8.31 -1.66 12.55
C ALA A 191 -8.17 -1.09 11.12
N CYS A 192 -7.95 0.22 10.98
CA CYS A 192 -7.67 0.86 9.70
C CYS A 192 -6.28 0.45 9.16
N PHE A 193 -5.26 0.41 10.02
CA PHE A 193 -3.94 -0.13 9.66
C PHE A 193 -4.02 -1.60 9.26
N ALA A 194 -4.69 -2.43 10.04
CA ALA A 194 -4.88 -3.85 9.73
C ALA A 194 -5.61 -4.06 8.40
N ALA A 195 -6.61 -3.23 8.08
CA ALA A 195 -7.31 -3.28 6.80
C ALA A 195 -6.38 -2.95 5.62
N CYS A 196 -5.48 -1.97 5.79
CA CYS A 196 -4.48 -1.63 4.79
C CYS A 196 -3.40 -2.72 4.67
N GLU A 197 -2.92 -3.28 5.78
CA GLU A 197 -1.92 -4.36 5.77
C GLU A 197 -2.47 -5.65 5.16
N ALA A 198 -3.77 -5.92 5.31
CA ALA A 198 -4.45 -7.04 4.66
C ALA A 198 -4.59 -6.85 3.14
N GLU A 199 -4.35 -5.65 2.63
CA GLU A 199 -4.54 -5.27 1.24
C GLU A 199 -3.17 -5.04 0.56
N PRO A 200 -2.67 -5.97 -0.26
CA PRO A 200 -1.30 -5.91 -0.78
C PRO A 200 -0.96 -4.63 -1.55
N HIS A 201 -1.95 -3.97 -2.16
CA HIS A 201 -1.77 -2.73 -2.91
C HIS A 201 -1.92 -1.47 -2.07
N CYS A 202 -2.23 -1.59 -0.77
CA CYS A 202 -2.39 -0.42 0.08
C CYS A 202 -1.04 0.21 0.46
N GLN A 203 -0.87 1.48 0.10
CA GLN A 203 0.32 2.30 0.36
C GLN A 203 0.14 3.25 1.54
N GLY A 204 -1.09 3.48 1.99
CA GLY A 204 -1.35 4.34 3.13
C GLY A 204 -2.83 4.49 3.47
N VAL A 205 -3.09 5.12 4.62
CA VAL A 205 -4.44 5.40 5.10
C VAL A 205 -4.62 6.88 5.45
N SER A 206 -5.78 7.42 5.11
CA SER A 206 -6.24 8.74 5.56
C SER A 206 -7.33 8.53 6.60
N VAL A 207 -7.20 9.13 7.80
CA VAL A 207 -8.22 9.09 8.84
C VAL A 207 -8.47 10.47 9.44
N VAL A 208 -9.65 10.67 10.02
CA VAL A 208 -10.00 11.93 10.68
C VAL A 208 -9.26 12.04 12.03
N HIS A 209 -8.54 13.14 12.26
CA HIS A 209 -7.85 13.42 13.51
C HIS A 209 -8.84 13.47 14.69
N GLY A 210 -8.52 12.76 15.77
CA GLY A 210 -9.33 12.74 16.99
C GLY A 210 -10.63 11.92 16.90
N SER A 211 -10.85 11.19 15.80
CA SER A 211 -12.01 10.30 15.64
C SER A 211 -11.59 8.83 15.74
N SER A 212 -12.04 8.11 16.77
CA SER A 212 -11.87 6.67 16.92
C SER A 212 -13.07 6.07 17.65
N PRO A 213 -13.89 5.22 17.01
CA PRO A 213 -13.80 4.81 15.60
C PRO A 213 -14.14 5.96 14.63
N GLY A 214 -13.48 6.00 13.49
CA GLY A 214 -13.60 7.07 12.49
C GLY A 214 -13.53 6.56 11.05
N ALA A 215 -13.75 7.47 10.09
CA ALA A 215 -13.64 7.12 8.68
C ALA A 215 -12.21 6.71 8.33
N CYS A 216 -12.08 5.64 7.53
CA CYS A 216 -10.82 5.05 7.09
C CYS A 216 -10.81 4.97 5.57
N PHE A 217 -9.82 5.62 4.94
CA PHE A 217 -9.66 5.65 3.49
C PHE A 217 -8.33 5.00 3.13
N LEU A 218 -8.37 3.88 2.42
CA LEU A 218 -7.20 3.15 1.94
C LEU A 218 -6.76 3.73 0.59
N SER A 219 -5.45 3.80 0.38
CA SER A 219 -4.84 4.39 -0.83
C SER A 219 -4.01 3.36 -1.59
N THR A 220 -4.16 3.27 -2.92
CA THR A 220 -3.37 2.37 -3.79
C THR A 220 -2.15 3.04 -4.44
N SER A 221 -2.09 4.37 -4.45
CA SER A 221 -1.00 5.18 -4.96
C SER A 221 -0.71 6.31 -3.98
N LEU A 222 0.51 6.86 -4.01
CA LEU A 222 0.93 7.89 -3.06
C LEU A 222 1.91 8.91 -3.68
N ALA A 223 1.47 10.17 -3.71
CA ALA A 223 2.21 11.39 -4.00
C ALA A 223 1.98 12.40 -2.86
N ILE A 224 2.78 12.28 -1.79
CA ILE A 224 2.63 13.01 -0.51
C ILE A 224 2.67 14.53 -0.69
N ASP A 225 3.44 15.00 -1.67
CA ASP A 225 3.64 16.40 -2.00
C ASP A 225 2.43 17.04 -2.69
N GLU A 226 1.57 16.24 -3.32
CA GLU A 226 0.32 16.70 -3.94
C GLU A 226 -0.86 16.69 -2.95
N CYS A 227 -0.69 16.09 -1.76
CA CYS A 227 -1.74 16.07 -0.76
C CYS A 227 -2.04 17.46 -0.19
N SER A 228 -3.31 17.71 0.12
CA SER A 228 -3.73 19.00 0.66
C SER A 228 -3.24 19.19 2.10
N ARG A 229 -2.57 20.31 2.35
CA ARG A 229 -2.13 20.77 3.69
C ARG A 229 -3.04 21.84 4.30
N ALA A 230 -4.09 22.26 3.58
CA ALA A 230 -4.91 23.39 3.98
C ALA A 230 -5.89 22.98 5.09
N ALA A 231 -5.55 23.30 6.35
CA ALA A 231 -6.42 23.20 7.53
C ALA A 231 -7.26 21.92 7.60
N SER A 232 -6.65 20.78 7.29
CA SER A 232 -7.39 19.53 7.18
C SER A 232 -7.64 18.92 8.56
N SER A 233 -8.84 18.35 8.75
CA SER A 233 -9.18 17.54 9.92
C SER A 233 -8.66 16.10 9.79
N TYR A 234 -7.79 15.83 8.82
CA TYR A 234 -7.31 14.50 8.50
C TYR A 234 -5.83 14.38 8.82
N ASN A 235 -5.40 13.16 9.07
CA ASN A 235 -3.99 12.81 8.99
C ASN A 235 -3.82 11.66 8.03
N PHE A 236 -2.62 11.58 7.48
CA PHE A 236 -2.23 10.52 6.60
C PHE A 236 -1.14 9.66 7.24
N TRP A 237 -1.22 8.35 7.07
CA TRP A 237 -0.16 7.41 7.43
C TRP A 237 0.29 6.69 6.17
N GLU A 238 1.56 6.87 5.83
CA GLU A 238 2.23 6.17 4.74
C GLU A 238 2.80 4.84 5.27
N ARG A 239 2.64 3.78 4.49
CA ARG A 239 3.23 2.47 4.78
C ARG A 239 4.56 2.34 4.04
N VAL A 240 5.66 2.34 4.78
CA VAL A 240 7.02 2.17 4.24
C VAL A 240 7.60 0.82 4.64
N ALA A 241 8.38 0.20 3.75
CA ALA A 241 9.19 -0.95 4.14
C ALA A 241 10.34 -0.47 5.04
N GLN A 242 10.46 -1.04 6.24
CA GLN A 242 11.68 -0.88 7.03
C GLN A 242 12.78 -1.66 6.31
N ALA A 243 13.69 -0.94 5.64
CA ALA A 243 15.01 -1.51 5.41
C ALA A 243 15.63 -1.78 6.78
N GLU A 244 16.04 -3.03 7.06
CA GLU A 244 16.89 -3.28 8.21
C GLU A 244 18.12 -2.39 8.06
N THR A 245 18.22 -1.38 8.92
CA THR A 245 19.38 -0.53 9.04
C THR A 245 20.53 -1.44 9.50
N THR A 246 21.22 -2.05 8.54
CA THR A 246 22.58 -2.53 8.74
C THR A 246 23.39 -1.28 9.06
N THR A 247 23.46 -0.99 10.35
CA THR A 247 24.29 0.05 10.93
C THR A 247 25.70 -0.22 10.42
N PRO A 248 26.29 0.64 9.57
CA PRO A 248 27.71 0.55 9.33
C PRO A 248 28.36 0.75 10.68
N ALA A 249 29.09 -0.25 11.16
CA ALA A 249 29.92 -0.13 12.34
C ALA A 249 30.67 1.20 12.27
N ALA A 250 30.43 2.05 13.27
CA ALA A 250 31.07 3.34 13.40
C ALA A 250 32.59 3.14 13.28
N THR A 251 33.13 3.41 12.10
CA THR A 251 34.56 3.50 11.89
C THR A 251 34.95 4.87 12.38
N THR A 252 35.54 4.90 13.57
CA THR A 252 36.15 6.06 14.20
C THR A 252 37.13 6.70 13.23
N ALA A 253 36.67 7.71 12.48
CA ALA A 253 37.53 8.58 11.70
C ALA A 253 38.18 9.56 12.67
N ALA A 254 39.45 9.30 12.97
CA ALA A 254 40.29 10.17 13.78
C ALA A 254 40.35 11.57 13.18
N THR A 255 39.95 12.55 13.99
CA THR A 255 40.15 13.99 13.76
C THR A 255 41.64 14.26 13.53
N THR A 256 42.01 14.54 12.28
CA THR A 256 43.36 15.03 11.96
C THR A 256 43.34 16.54 12.08
N THR A 257 43.85 17.04 13.20
CA THR A 257 44.10 18.44 13.50
C THR A 257 45.11 18.99 12.48
N THR A 258 44.65 19.80 11.52
CA THR A 258 45.56 20.59 10.67
C THR A 258 45.64 22.00 11.21
N THR A 259 46.70 22.22 11.98
CA THR A 259 47.21 23.53 12.38
C THR A 259 47.82 24.21 11.16
N THR A 260 47.30 25.35 10.71
CA THR A 260 48.09 26.28 9.86
C THR A 260 47.75 27.74 10.15
N ALA A 261 48.65 28.31 10.96
CA ALA A 261 49.18 29.66 10.95
C ALA A 261 48.39 30.80 10.28
N THR A 262 47.89 31.66 11.16
CA THR A 262 47.95 33.14 11.15
C THR A 262 48.69 33.79 9.97
N ARG A 263 47.99 34.61 9.18
CA ARG A 263 48.59 35.77 8.51
C ARG A 263 47.71 37.01 8.66
N THR A 264 48.22 37.92 9.47
CA THR A 264 47.74 39.27 9.77
C THR A 264 47.92 40.20 8.57
N THR A 265 46.86 40.95 8.20
CA THR A 265 46.88 42.31 7.59
C THR A 265 45.41 42.76 7.44
N THR A 266 44.82 43.51 8.37
CA THR A 266 44.81 44.99 8.50
C THR A 266 43.99 45.73 7.42
N THR A 267 42.75 46.04 7.81
CA THR A 267 41.87 47.19 7.48
C THR A 267 41.55 47.58 6.03
N LYS A 268 40.25 47.59 5.71
CA LYS A 268 39.53 48.86 5.49
C LYS A 268 38.01 48.69 5.69
N SER A 269 37.48 49.51 6.60
CA SER A 269 36.06 49.73 6.86
C SER A 269 35.35 50.28 5.62
N THR A 270 34.18 49.74 5.31
CA THR A 270 33.19 50.43 4.48
C THR A 270 31.86 50.43 5.22
N THR A 271 31.54 51.61 5.73
CA THR A 271 30.34 51.98 6.47
C THR A 271 29.12 51.95 5.57
N THR A 272 28.12 51.11 5.88
CA THR A 272 26.79 51.17 5.26
C THR A 272 25.83 51.84 6.23
N ARG A 273 25.39 53.05 5.86
CA ARG A 273 24.56 53.96 6.64
C ARG A 273 23.08 53.59 6.46
N SER A 274 22.46 53.09 7.53
CA SER A 274 21.00 52.93 7.63
C SER A 274 20.34 54.28 7.90
N THR A 275 19.51 54.76 6.96
CA THR A 275 18.65 55.93 7.14
C THR A 275 17.34 55.51 7.81
N THR A 276 17.17 55.91 9.07
CA THR A 276 15.90 55.82 9.82
C THR A 276 15.05 57.04 9.50
N THR A 277 13.88 56.84 8.90
CA THR A 277 12.89 57.88 8.63
C THR A 277 12.06 58.14 9.90
N THR A 278 12.18 59.34 10.45
CA THR A 278 11.41 59.83 11.60
C THR A 278 10.05 60.35 11.13
N THR A 279 8.96 59.73 11.60
CA THR A 279 7.58 60.21 11.40
C THR A 279 7.22 61.14 12.55
N THR A 280 7.13 62.44 12.27
CA THR A 280 6.66 63.46 13.22
C THR A 280 5.14 63.48 13.25
N ARG A 281 4.58 63.27 14.43
CA ARG A 281 3.14 63.31 14.74
C ARG A 281 2.79 64.72 15.23
N THR A 282 2.07 65.48 14.42
CA THR A 282 1.55 66.81 14.77
C THR A 282 0.20 66.67 15.49
N SER A 283 0.12 67.23 16.70
CA SER A 283 -1.10 67.39 17.49
C SER A 283 -1.74 68.74 17.13
N MET A 284 -3.02 68.75 16.76
CA MET A 284 -3.84 69.96 16.69
C MET A 284 -4.60 70.15 18.00
N ALA A 285 -4.66 71.41 18.42
CA ALA A 285 -5.56 71.95 19.42
C ALA A 285 -6.96 72.21 18.83
#